data_AF-A0A4U1EXI2-F1
#
_entry.id   AF-A0A4U1EXI2-F1
#
_cell.length_a   1.000
_cell.length_b   1.000
_cell.length_c   1.000
_cell.angle_alpha   90.00
_cell.angle_beta   90.00
_cell.angle_gamma   90.00
#
_symmetry.space_group_name_H-M   'P 1'
#
loop_
_entity.id
_entity.type
_entity.pdbx_description
1 polymer ?
#
loop_
_entity_poly.entity_id
_entity_poly.type
_entity_poly.pdbx_seq_one_letter_code
_entity_poly.pdbx_strand_id
1 'polypeptide(L)'
;FYAPWCGHCKKLEPIWNEVGLEMKSIGSPVKVGKMDATSYSSIASEFGVRGYPTIKLLKGDLAYNYRGPRTKDDIIEFAHRVSGALIRPLPSQQMFEHVQKRHRVFFVYIGGESPLKEKYIDAASELIVYTYFFSASEEVVPE
;
A
#
# COMPACT_ATOMS: atom_id res chain seq x y z
N PHE A 1 -1.34 -13.63 6.64
CA PHE A 1 -1.87 -15.02 6.66
C PHE A 1 -0.71 -15.97 6.43
N TYR A 2 -0.53 -16.94 7.34
CA TYR A 2 0.55 -17.92 7.26
C TYR A 2 0.03 -19.34 7.53
N ALA A 3 0.86 -20.34 7.23
CA ALA A 3 0.67 -21.73 7.67
C ALA A 3 1.91 -22.19 8.45
N PRO A 4 1.78 -22.90 9.59
CA PRO A 4 2.91 -23.25 10.46
C PRO A 4 3.99 -24.11 9.79
N TRP A 5 3.59 -24.93 8.82
CA TRP A 5 4.48 -25.83 8.08
C TRP A 5 5.12 -25.18 6.84
N CYS A 6 4.69 -23.96 6.46
CA CYS A 6 5.17 -23.33 5.23
C CYS A 6 6.58 -22.73 5.42
N GLY A 7 7.57 -23.27 4.69
CA GLY A 7 8.95 -22.77 4.74
C GLY A 7 9.09 -21.29 4.36
N HIS A 8 8.31 -20.79 3.39
CA HIS A 8 8.30 -19.36 3.03
C HIS A 8 7.71 -18.48 4.14
N CYS A 9 6.77 -18.98 4.94
CA CYS A 9 6.25 -18.26 6.09
C CYS A 9 7.31 -18.14 7.19
N LYS A 10 8.01 -19.24 7.49
CA LYS A 10 9.10 -19.24 8.48
C LYS A 10 10.22 -18.27 8.09
N LYS A 11 10.57 -18.19 6.80
CA LYS A 11 11.55 -17.22 6.30
C LYS A 11 11.09 -15.77 6.43
N LEU A 12 9.80 -15.50 6.25
CA LEU A 12 9.22 -14.15 6.36
C LEU A 12 9.03 -13.70 7.81
N GLU A 13 8.84 -14.63 8.75
CA GLU A 13 8.54 -14.33 10.15
C GLU A 13 9.48 -13.31 10.83
N PRO A 14 10.83 -13.43 10.76
CA PRO A 14 11.71 -12.43 11.36
C PRO A 14 11.51 -11.04 10.74
N ILE A 15 11.41 -10.96 9.41
CA ILE A 15 11.18 -9.71 8.68
C ILE A 15 9.83 -9.11 9.09
N TRP A 16 8.78 -9.93 9.22
CA TRP A 16 7.45 -9.48 9.62
C TRP A 16 7.43 -8.90 11.04
N ASN A 17 8.21 -9.48 11.96
CA ASN A 17 8.38 -8.94 13.31
C ASN A 17 9.07 -7.57 13.28
N GLU A 18 10.13 -7.42 12.48
CA GLU A 18 10.82 -6.12 12.31
C GLU A 18 9.88 -5.06 11.73
N VAL A 19 9.08 -5.40 10.72
CA VAL A 19 8.04 -4.51 10.18
C VAL A 19 7.09 -4.06 11.29
N GLY A 20 6.61 -5.00 12.12
CA GLY A 20 5.72 -4.67 13.24
C GLY A 20 6.35 -3.74 14.28
N LEU A 21 7.63 -3.95 14.61
CA LEU A 21 8.38 -3.10 15.54
C LEU A 21 8.61 -1.69 14.98
N GLU A 22 9.04 -1.60 13.72
CA GLU A 22 9.31 -0.32 13.06
C GLU A 22 8.03 0.51 12.95
N MET A 23 6.94 -0.08 12.46
CA MET A 23 5.65 0.60 12.31
C MET A 23 5.11 1.13 13.65
N LYS A 24 5.33 0.38 14.74
CA LYS A 24 5.01 0.83 16.09
C LYS A 24 5.93 1.97 16.55
N SER A 25 7.23 1.84 16.30
CA SER A 25 8.26 2.82 16.70
C SER A 25 8.01 4.20 16.09
N ILE A 26 7.67 4.24 14.80
CA ILE A 26 7.39 5.50 14.08
C ILE A 26 5.98 6.05 14.34
N GLY A 27 5.21 5.45 15.26
CA GLY A 27 3.85 5.88 15.59
C GLY A 27 2.86 5.72 14.44
N SER A 28 3.07 4.76 13.54
CA SER A 28 2.18 4.52 12.41
C SER A 28 0.78 4.08 12.88
N PRO A 29 -0.30 4.55 12.25
CA PRO A 29 -1.65 4.06 12.54
C PRO A 29 -1.88 2.62 12.04
N VAL A 30 -1.00 2.10 11.17
CA VAL A 30 -1.13 0.75 10.61
C VAL A 30 -0.63 -0.28 11.62
N LYS A 31 -1.55 -1.12 12.09
CA LYS A 31 -1.25 -2.24 12.98
C LYS A 31 -0.82 -3.46 12.17
N VAL A 32 0.26 -4.12 12.60
CA VAL A 32 0.81 -5.30 11.94
C VAL A 32 0.44 -6.54 12.74
N GLY A 33 -0.15 -7.54 12.08
CA GLY A 33 -0.59 -8.79 12.71
C GLY A 33 -0.36 -10.00 11.82
N LYS A 34 -0.40 -11.20 12.41
CA LYS A 34 -0.35 -12.48 11.70
C LYS A 34 -1.45 -13.39 12.21
N MET A 35 -1.97 -14.24 11.33
CA MET A 35 -2.99 -15.23 11.64
C MET A 35 -2.62 -16.54 10.94
N ASP A 36 -2.73 -17.64 11.69
CA ASP A 36 -2.62 -19.00 11.16
C ASP A 36 -3.90 -19.31 10.35
N ALA A 37 -3.77 -19.26 9.03
CA ALA A 37 -4.87 -19.51 8.13
C ALA A 37 -5.30 -20.99 8.08
N THR A 38 -4.49 -21.92 8.61
CA THR A 38 -4.86 -23.34 8.70
C THR A 38 -5.85 -23.61 9.83
N SER A 39 -5.72 -22.83 10.92
CA SER A 39 -6.65 -22.86 12.05
C SER A 39 -7.92 -22.02 11.80
N TYR A 40 -7.83 -20.99 10.95
CA TYR A 40 -8.92 -20.05 10.64
C TYR A 40 -9.23 -20.01 9.13
N SER A 41 -9.59 -21.17 8.56
CA SER A 41 -9.76 -21.35 7.12
C SER A 41 -10.94 -20.56 6.52
N SER A 42 -12.04 -20.40 7.25
CA SER A 42 -13.19 -19.60 6.82
C SER A 42 -12.82 -18.13 6.62
N ILE A 43 -12.16 -17.53 7.61
CA ILE A 43 -11.65 -16.15 7.55
C ILE A 43 -10.62 -16.02 6.41
N ALA A 44 -9.71 -16.99 6.26
CA ALA A 44 -8.76 -16.98 5.16
C ALA A 44 -9.46 -17.01 3.79
N SER A 45 -10.53 -17.79 3.65
CA SER A 45 -11.34 -17.86 2.43
C SER A 45 -12.07 -16.55 2.13
N GLU A 46 -12.67 -15.92 3.15
CA GLU A 46 -13.34 -14.61 3.03
C GLU A 46 -12.40 -13.53 2.51
N PHE A 47 -11.15 -13.50 3.01
CA PHE A 47 -10.12 -12.60 2.48
C PHE A 47 -9.49 -13.07 1.16
N GLY A 48 -9.95 -14.16 0.56
CA GLY A 48 -9.46 -14.68 -0.72
C GLY A 48 -8.02 -15.18 -0.68
N VAL A 49 -7.58 -15.73 0.45
CA VAL A 49 -6.24 -16.29 0.62
C VAL A 49 -6.15 -17.66 -0.08
N ARG A 50 -5.31 -17.74 -1.12
CA ARG A 50 -5.13 -18.96 -1.94
C ARG A 50 -3.76 -19.62 -1.77
N GLY A 51 -2.89 -19.05 -0.96
CA GLY A 51 -1.52 -19.53 -0.76
C GLY A 51 -0.80 -18.78 0.36
N TYR A 52 0.36 -19.30 0.75
CA TYR A 52 1.10 -18.80 1.92
C TYR A 52 2.56 -18.45 1.61
N PRO A 53 3.11 -17.39 2.25
CA PRO A 53 2.38 -16.37 2.99
C PRO A 53 1.59 -15.45 2.05
N THR A 54 0.45 -14.96 2.52
CA THR A 54 -0.29 -13.86 1.88
C THR A 54 -0.27 -12.66 2.81
N ILE A 55 0.20 -11.53 2.29
CA ILE A 55 0.26 -10.22 2.96
C ILE A 55 -0.86 -9.35 2.40
N LYS A 56 -1.65 -8.76 3.29
CA LYS A 56 -2.75 -7.86 2.95
C LYS A 56 -2.72 -6.63 3.84
N LEU A 57 -3.12 -5.49 3.29
CA LEU A 57 -3.46 -4.30 4.07
C LEU A 57 -4.97 -4.11 4.05
N LEU A 58 -5.56 -3.95 5.23
CA LEU A 58 -6.99 -3.72 5.40
C LEU A 58 -7.21 -2.23 5.71
N LYS A 59 -8.10 -1.58 4.97
CA LYS A 59 -8.41 -0.15 5.12
C LYS A 59 -9.87 0.11 4.81
N GLY A 60 -10.65 0.42 5.84
CA GLY A 60 -12.11 0.39 5.74
C GLY A 60 -12.57 -0.99 5.27
N ASP A 61 -13.44 -1.02 4.27
CA ASP A 61 -13.96 -2.27 3.68
C ASP A 61 -13.05 -2.85 2.58
N LEU A 62 -11.90 -2.23 2.31
CA LEU A 62 -10.99 -2.63 1.25
C LEU A 62 -9.82 -3.47 1.78
N ALA A 63 -9.47 -4.51 1.01
CA ALA A 63 -8.36 -5.41 1.28
C ALA A 63 -7.38 -5.44 0.11
N TYR A 64 -6.19 -4.88 0.31
CA TYR A 64 -5.17 -4.74 -0.72
C TYR A 64 -4.15 -5.87 -0.65
N ASN A 65 -3.90 -6.56 -1.77
CA ASN A 65 -2.90 -7.61 -1.84
C ASN A 65 -1.50 -7.03 -2.06
N TYR A 66 -0.55 -7.45 -1.24
CA TYR A 66 0.86 -7.21 -1.50
C TYR A 66 1.48 -8.33 -2.32
N ARG A 67 2.13 -7.98 -3.43
CA ARG A 67 2.81 -8.94 -4.32
C ARG A 67 4.28 -8.58 -4.59
N GLY A 68 4.82 -7.59 -3.87
CA GLY A 68 6.20 -7.13 -4.03
C GLY A 68 7.24 -8.00 -3.31
N PRO A 69 8.50 -7.54 -3.29
CA PRO A 69 9.59 -8.21 -2.59
C PRO A 69 9.35 -8.33 -1.08
N ARG A 70 9.70 -9.45 -0.48
CA ARG A 70 9.41 -9.72 0.93
C ARG A 70 10.50 -9.19 1.87
N THR A 71 10.95 -7.95 1.64
CA THR A 71 11.90 -7.25 2.52
C THR A 71 11.14 -6.36 3.50
N LYS A 72 11.81 -5.91 4.57
CA LYS A 72 11.22 -4.99 5.55
C LYS A 72 10.79 -3.68 4.87
N ASP A 73 11.71 -3.07 4.13
CA ASP A 73 11.52 -1.73 3.57
C ASP A 73 10.44 -1.72 2.49
N ASP A 74 10.40 -2.73 1.61
CA ASP A 74 9.37 -2.83 0.57
C ASP A 74 7.95 -3.04 1.16
N ILE A 75 7.83 -3.76 2.28
CA ILE A 75 6.54 -3.97 2.96
C ILE A 75 6.11 -2.68 3.67
N ILE A 76 7.03 -1.98 4.33
CA ILE A 76 6.76 -0.69 4.99
C ILE A 76 6.37 0.37 3.97
N GLU A 77 7.08 0.46 2.84
CA GLU A 77 6.72 1.38 1.75
C GLU A 77 5.31 1.09 1.24
N PHE A 78 4.97 -0.18 0.99
CA PHE A 78 3.62 -0.56 0.60
C PHE A 78 2.59 -0.15 1.66
N ALA A 79 2.87 -0.38 2.94
CA ALA A 79 1.97 -0.02 4.02
C ALA A 79 1.71 1.49 4.03
N HIS A 80 2.75 2.32 3.99
CA HIS A 80 2.63 3.78 3.94
C HIS A 80 1.90 4.28 2.70
N ARG A 81 2.16 3.66 1.54
CA ARG A 81 1.51 4.01 0.29
C ARG A 81 0.00 3.78 0.36
N VAL A 82 -0.43 2.61 0.81
CA VAL A 82 -1.85 2.23 0.73
C VAL A 82 -2.65 2.77 1.94
N SER A 83 -2.02 2.91 3.11
CA SER A 83 -2.68 3.46 4.29
C SER A 83 -2.99 4.96 4.18
N GLY A 84 -2.18 5.71 3.42
CA GLY A 84 -2.38 7.16 3.19
C GLY A 84 -3.57 7.48 2.28
N ALA A 85 -3.74 8.76 1.92
CA ALA A 85 -4.78 9.16 0.97
C ALA A 85 -4.61 8.43 -0.38
N LEU A 86 -5.72 8.02 -0.99
CA LEU A 86 -5.71 7.31 -2.27
C LEU A 86 -5.06 8.18 -3.37
N ILE A 87 -5.46 9.45 -3.40
CA ILE A 87 -4.85 10.50 -4.21
C ILE A 87 -4.29 11.53 -3.25
N ARG A 88 -2.99 11.80 -3.33
CA ARG A 88 -2.31 12.78 -2.48
C ARG A 88 -2.25 14.14 -3.17
N PRO A 89 -2.71 15.24 -2.54
CA PRO A 89 -2.57 16.56 -3.13
C PRO A 89 -1.11 17.00 -3.13
N LEU A 90 -0.69 17.68 -4.18
CA LEU A 90 0.57 18.39 -4.31
C LEU A 90 0.28 19.89 -4.30
N PRO A 91 0.35 20.56 -3.14
CA PRO A 91 0.09 21.99 -3.01
C PRO A 91 1.23 22.92 -3.44
N SER A 92 2.40 22.43 -3.83
CA SER A 92 3.50 23.30 -4.27
C SER A 92 4.44 22.63 -5.27
N GLN A 93 5.07 23.44 -6.13
CA GLN A 93 6.01 22.99 -7.15
C GLN A 93 7.18 22.22 -6.55
N GLN A 94 7.69 22.67 -5.39
CA GLN A 94 8.75 21.98 -4.66
C GLN A 94 8.37 20.54 -4.28
N MET A 95 7.13 20.30 -3.89
CA MET A 95 6.68 18.94 -3.57
C MET A 95 6.41 18.10 -4.83
N PHE A 96 5.96 18.73 -5.91
CA PHE A 96 5.85 18.06 -7.20
C PHE A 96 7.23 17.57 -7.67
N GLU A 97 8.24 18.44 -7.64
CA GLU A 97 9.62 18.09 -7.98
C GLU A 97 10.20 17.01 -7.06
N HIS A 98 9.88 17.06 -5.76
CA HIS A 98 10.28 16.02 -4.83
C HIS A 98 9.70 14.66 -5.22
N VAL A 99 8.41 14.61 -5.60
CA VAL A 99 7.75 13.40 -6.09
C VAL A 99 8.39 12.92 -7.39
N GLN A 100 8.67 13.81 -8.34
CA GLN A 100 9.37 13.49 -9.59
C GLN A 100 10.75 12.85 -9.34
N LYS A 101 11.52 13.36 -8.38
CA LYS A 101 12.84 12.83 -8.03
C LYS A 101 12.75 11.50 -7.30
N ARG A 102 11.73 11.31 -6.46
CA ARG A 102 11.58 10.14 -5.59
C ARG A 102 10.98 8.93 -6.31
N HIS A 103 10.06 9.15 -7.25
CA HIS A 103 9.29 8.08 -7.86
C HIS A 103 9.58 7.94 -9.34
N ARG A 104 10.05 6.76 -9.75
CA ARG A 104 10.29 6.44 -11.18
C ARG A 104 9.02 6.51 -12.02
N VAL A 105 7.88 6.10 -11.45
CA VAL A 105 6.56 6.12 -12.08
C VAL A 105 5.55 6.56 -11.05
N PHE A 106 4.79 7.59 -11.38
CA PHE A 106 3.65 8.10 -10.63
C PHE A 106 2.67 8.76 -11.60
N PHE A 107 1.43 8.93 -11.16
CA PHE A 107 0.40 9.58 -11.95
C PHE A 107 -0.07 10.83 -11.23
N VAL A 108 -0.39 11.88 -11.97
CA VAL A 108 -0.95 13.12 -11.43
C VAL A 108 -2.19 13.51 -12.23
N TYR A 109 -3.27 13.80 -11.52
CA TYR A 109 -4.42 14.48 -12.09
C TYR A 109 -4.27 16.00 -11.94
N ILE A 110 -4.36 16.72 -13.06
CA ILE A 110 -4.33 18.19 -13.10
C ILE A 110 -5.72 18.69 -13.46
N GLY A 111 -6.34 19.46 -12.56
CA GLY A 111 -7.67 20.05 -12.80
C GLY A 111 -8.62 19.96 -11.61
N GLY A 112 -9.87 20.38 -11.83
CA GLY A 112 -10.96 20.39 -10.84
C GLY A 112 -11.80 19.11 -10.84
N GLU A 113 -13.01 19.17 -10.27
CA GLU A 113 -13.99 18.08 -10.37
C GLU A 113 -14.40 17.84 -11.83
N SER A 114 -14.37 16.58 -12.27
CA SER A 114 -14.75 16.20 -13.63
C SER A 114 -15.01 14.68 -13.73
N PRO A 115 -15.72 14.21 -14.78
CA PRO A 115 -15.85 12.78 -15.05
C PRO A 115 -14.49 12.07 -15.23
N LEU A 116 -13.46 12.79 -15.69
CA LEU A 116 -12.11 12.25 -15.78
C LEU A 116 -11.51 12.03 -14.38
N LYS A 117 -11.79 12.90 -13.41
CA LYS A 117 -11.34 12.74 -12.03
C LYS A 117 -11.95 11.49 -11.39
N GLU A 118 -13.23 11.21 -11.65
CA GLU A 118 -13.88 9.98 -11.19
C GLU A 118 -13.18 8.74 -11.74
N LYS A 119 -12.90 8.70 -13.06
CA LYS A 119 -12.14 7.60 -13.68
C LYS A 119 -10.71 7.49 -13.16
N TYR A 120 -10.09 8.60 -12.81
CA TYR A 120 -8.79 8.62 -12.18
C TYR A 120 -8.83 8.05 -10.76
N ILE A 121 -9.88 8.32 -9.98
CA ILE A 121 -10.12 7.73 -8.65
C ILE A 121 -10.31 6.21 -8.78
N ASP A 122 -11.10 5.74 -9.74
CA ASP A 122 -11.30 4.32 -10.02
C ASP A 122 -9.94 3.64 -10.30
N ALA A 123 -9.17 4.18 -11.23
CA ALA A 123 -7.85 3.67 -11.57
C ALA A 123 -6.88 3.70 -10.38
N ALA A 124 -6.89 4.79 -9.59
CA ALA A 124 -6.08 4.89 -8.38
C ALA A 124 -6.44 3.78 -7.40
N SER A 125 -7.74 3.51 -7.20
CA SER A 125 -8.23 2.50 -6.25
C SER A 125 -7.72 1.09 -6.59
N GLU A 126 -7.62 0.77 -7.87
CA GLU A 126 -7.13 -0.51 -8.36
C GLU A 126 -5.60 -0.61 -8.34
N LEU A 127 -4.92 0.49 -8.67
CA LEU A 127 -3.48 0.48 -8.97
C LEU A 127 -2.60 1.04 -7.85
N ILE A 128 -3.17 1.54 -6.75
CA ILE A 128 -2.43 2.08 -5.58
C ILE A 128 -1.45 1.06 -4.97
N VAL A 129 -1.68 -0.23 -5.20
CA VAL A 129 -0.78 -1.31 -4.74
C VAL A 129 0.52 -1.38 -5.56
N TYR A 130 0.59 -0.72 -6.71
CA TYR A 130 1.71 -0.75 -7.64
C TYR A 130 2.43 0.60 -7.76
N THR A 131 1.69 1.71 -7.72
CA THR A 131 2.22 3.06 -7.98
C THR A 131 1.50 4.12 -7.15
N TYR A 132 1.96 5.37 -7.28
CA TYR A 132 1.48 6.52 -6.52
C TYR A 132 0.58 7.41 -7.39
N PHE A 133 -0.50 7.90 -6.79
CA PHE A 133 -1.49 8.76 -7.42
C PHE A 133 -1.55 10.09 -6.67
N PHE A 134 -1.55 11.18 -7.43
CA PHE A 134 -1.49 12.54 -6.92
C PHE A 134 -2.49 13.45 -7.64
N SER A 135 -2.77 14.60 -7.05
CA SER A 135 -3.52 15.67 -7.71
C SER A 135 -2.81 17.00 -7.51
N ALA A 136 -2.82 17.86 -8.52
CA ALA A 136 -2.25 19.21 -8.43
C ALA A 136 -3.13 20.22 -9.19
N SER A 137 -3.01 21.50 -8.83
CA SER A 137 -3.46 22.59 -9.70
C SER A 137 -2.44 22.83 -10.81
N GLU A 138 -2.88 23.47 -11.89
CA GLU A 138 -2.01 23.81 -13.03
C GLU A 138 -0.82 24.69 -12.60
N GLU A 139 -1.04 25.62 -11.65
CA GLU A 139 -0.03 26.51 -11.07
C GLU A 139 1.12 25.79 -10.34
N VAL A 140 0.92 24.53 -9.95
CA VAL A 140 1.91 23.73 -9.22
C VAL A 140 2.76 22.88 -10.15
N VAL A 141 2.33 22.70 -11.40
CA VAL A 141 3.05 21.87 -12.37
C VAL A 141 4.30 22.62 -12.82
N PRO A 142 5.51 22.03 -12.70
CA PRO A 142 6.72 22.64 -13.24
C PRO A 142 6.63 22.80 -14.76
N GLU A 143 7.14 23.93 -15.27
CA GLU A 143 7.28 24.20 -16.72
C GLU A 143 8.19 23.18 -17.43
#